data_AF-A0A2H0V824-F1
#
_entry.id   AF-A0A2H0V824-F1
#
_cell.length_a   1.000
_cell.length_b   1.000
_cell.length_c   1.000
_cell.angle_alpha   90.00
_cell.angle_beta   90.00
_cell.angle_gamma   90.00
#
_symmetry.space_group_name_H-M   'P 1'
#
loop_
_entity.id
_entity.type
_entity.pdbx_description
1 polymer ?
#
loop_
_entity_poly.entity_id
_entity_poly.type
_entity_poly.pdbx_seq_one_letter_code
_entity_poly.pdbx_strand_id
1 'polypeptide(L)'
;MSDIFEQFNIKKDFKFNNADHQRQYSELLRKVERSVKARAFEALNDDVGFLELVTEFLDTVTSFLKTEDSSERNSNAWSYDQLLELAKTQVLHPSPELWLTDRFDIYDDHIERSGDFDFSGVHSIETLAPNLTVNGRLMHYGCKNLTAIPENLTVERYANFSDCQLVEHIPSNMRIRGDFYMKNCPKLKSIPFGMSFPRDVNFVGCTGLESLPHDLIVGETLYLDDNVSETVKDEADTLVEFKQVKRVRYDS
;
A
#
# COMPACT_ATOMS: atom_id res chain seq x y z
N MET A 1 14.42 -7.70 40.06
CA MET A 1 14.64 -6.36 39.47
C MET A 1 14.61 -6.58 37.98
N SER A 2 13.61 -6.05 37.27
CA SER A 2 13.50 -6.22 35.81
C SER A 2 14.77 -5.64 35.17
N ASP A 3 15.33 -6.34 34.18
CA ASP A 3 16.48 -5.85 33.44
C ASP A 3 16.06 -4.55 32.76
N ILE A 4 16.76 -3.45 33.02
CA ILE A 4 16.38 -2.13 32.53
C ILE A 4 16.30 -2.11 31.00
N PHE A 5 17.07 -2.95 30.33
CA PHE A 5 17.03 -3.15 28.88
C PHE A 5 15.73 -3.79 28.39
N GLU A 6 15.10 -4.68 29.17
CA GLU A 6 13.79 -5.24 28.87
C GLU A 6 12.71 -4.15 28.94
N GLN A 7 12.85 -3.16 29.83
CA GLN A 7 11.91 -2.03 29.93
C GLN A 7 11.98 -1.11 28.71
N PHE A 8 13.15 -0.99 28.09
CA PHE A 8 13.34 -0.25 26.84
C PHE A 8 13.20 -1.13 25.58
N ASN A 9 12.86 -2.42 25.72
CA ASN A 9 12.77 -3.40 24.63
C ASN A 9 14.05 -3.52 23.78
N ILE A 10 15.22 -3.29 24.39
CA ILE A 10 16.52 -3.36 23.69
C ILE A 10 17.05 -4.79 23.79
N LYS A 11 17.09 -5.50 22.64
CA LYS A 11 17.72 -6.83 22.53
C LYS A 11 19.24 -6.69 22.51
N LYS A 12 19.93 -7.42 23.40
CA LYS A 12 21.40 -7.39 23.56
C LYS A 12 22.15 -8.31 22.59
N ASP A 13 21.43 -9.26 21.98
CA ASP A 13 21.96 -10.29 21.11
C ASP A 13 21.79 -9.98 19.61
N PHE A 14 21.41 -8.75 19.27
CA PHE A 14 21.20 -8.34 17.89
C PHE A 14 22.50 -8.41 17.07
N LYS A 15 22.39 -8.92 15.83
CA LYS A 15 23.50 -9.09 14.90
C LYS A 15 23.24 -8.35 13.59
N PHE A 16 24.17 -7.47 13.27
CA PHE A 16 24.30 -6.80 11.98
C PHE A 16 25.19 -7.62 11.04
N ASN A 17 24.85 -7.64 9.76
CA ASN A 17 25.59 -8.27 8.67
C ASN A 17 26.87 -7.49 8.34
N ASN A 18 26.87 -6.15 8.45
CA ASN A 18 28.06 -5.35 8.25
C ASN A 18 28.93 -5.34 9.51
N ALA A 19 30.19 -5.74 9.37
CA ALA A 19 31.14 -5.82 10.48
C ALA A 19 31.39 -4.46 11.17
N ASP A 20 31.33 -3.35 10.42
CA ASP A 20 31.51 -2.01 10.98
C ASP A 20 30.27 -1.55 11.76
N HIS A 21 29.07 -1.77 11.23
CA HIS A 21 27.82 -1.53 11.96
C HIS A 21 27.73 -2.37 13.24
N GLN A 22 28.10 -3.65 13.16
CA GLN A 22 28.15 -4.53 14.34
C GLN A 22 29.11 -3.99 15.40
N ARG A 23 30.27 -3.45 14.99
CA ARG A 23 31.23 -2.83 15.90
C ARG A 23 30.64 -1.57 16.55
N GLN A 24 30.10 -0.65 15.76
CA GLN A 24 29.53 0.60 16.25
C GLN A 24 28.33 0.36 17.19
N TYR A 25 27.44 -0.57 16.85
CA TYR A 25 26.36 -1.04 17.72
C TYR A 25 26.89 -1.54 19.07
N SER A 26 27.93 -2.39 19.05
CA SER A 26 28.50 -2.96 20.28
C SER A 26 29.15 -1.88 21.17
N GLU A 27 29.77 -0.86 20.56
CA GLU A 27 30.36 0.27 21.27
C GLU A 27 29.29 1.15 21.94
N LEU A 28 28.22 1.51 21.22
CA LEU A 28 27.12 2.32 21.76
C LEU A 28 26.31 1.55 22.81
N LEU A 29 25.99 0.28 22.57
CA LEU A 29 25.31 -0.58 23.55
C LEU A 29 26.10 -0.61 24.86
N ARG A 30 27.43 -0.74 24.79
CA ARG A 30 28.29 -0.72 25.97
C ARG A 30 28.28 0.64 26.69
N LYS A 31 28.14 1.77 25.97
CA LYS A 31 27.97 3.09 26.60
C LYS A 31 26.65 3.14 27.36
N VAL A 32 25.56 2.68 26.76
CA VAL A 32 24.24 2.60 27.38
C VAL A 32 24.29 1.67 28.61
N GLU A 33 24.92 0.50 28.52
CA GLU A 33 25.10 -0.41 29.67
C GLU A 33 25.85 0.20 30.84
N ARG A 34 26.86 1.03 30.56
CA ARG A 34 27.58 1.74 31.61
C ARG A 34 26.74 2.84 32.22
N SER A 35 25.97 3.58 31.41
CA SER A 35 25.20 4.73 31.87
C SER A 35 24.01 4.33 32.74
N VAL A 36 23.47 3.12 32.58
CA VAL A 36 22.35 2.57 33.39
C VAL A 36 22.80 1.81 34.65
N LYS A 37 24.09 1.46 34.75
CA LYS A 37 24.58 0.56 35.81
C LYS A 37 24.31 1.15 37.20
N ALA A 38 23.61 0.37 38.04
CA ALA A 38 23.25 0.71 39.42
C ALA A 38 22.37 1.97 39.56
N ARG A 39 21.59 2.31 38.54
CA ARG A 39 20.62 3.42 38.56
C ARG A 39 19.19 2.89 38.46
N ALA A 40 18.26 3.61 39.08
CA ALA A 40 16.83 3.38 38.92
C ALA A 40 16.31 4.03 37.63
N PHE A 41 15.19 3.52 37.10
CA PHE A 41 14.59 4.00 35.86
C PHE A 41 14.19 5.48 35.94
N GLU A 42 13.60 5.89 37.06
CA GLU A 42 13.17 7.27 37.30
C GLU A 42 14.35 8.25 37.22
N ALA A 43 15.51 7.85 37.77
CA ALA A 43 16.72 8.66 37.74
C ALA A 43 17.39 8.73 36.35
N LEU A 44 16.98 7.87 35.42
CA LEU A 44 17.45 7.89 34.03
C LEU A 44 16.54 8.74 33.15
N ASN A 45 15.24 8.74 33.42
CA ASN A 45 14.26 9.54 32.68
C ASN A 45 14.49 11.06 32.82
N ASP A 46 15.08 11.51 33.93
CA ASP A 46 15.39 12.92 34.18
C ASP A 46 16.85 13.29 33.78
N ASP A 47 17.65 12.34 33.28
CA ASP A 47 19.04 12.57 32.89
C ASP A 47 19.14 12.87 31.39
N VAL A 48 19.29 14.16 31.06
CA VAL A 48 19.40 14.65 29.68
C VAL A 48 20.53 13.96 28.92
N GLY A 49 21.69 13.73 29.55
CA GLY A 49 22.81 13.08 28.87
C GLY A 49 22.56 11.60 28.59
N PHE A 50 21.78 10.93 29.44
CA PHE A 50 21.30 9.59 29.15
C PHE A 50 20.29 9.58 27.99
N LEU A 51 19.34 10.52 27.99
CA LEU A 51 18.35 10.63 26.90
C LEU A 51 19.01 10.93 25.55
N GLU A 52 20.01 11.82 25.51
CA GLU A 52 20.82 12.08 24.32
C GLU A 52 21.54 10.81 23.83
N LEU A 53 22.16 10.07 24.75
CA LEU A 53 22.87 8.82 24.43
C LEU A 53 21.93 7.73 23.89
N VAL A 54 20.75 7.57 24.47
CA VAL A 54 19.74 6.62 23.99
C VAL A 54 19.19 7.06 22.63
N THR A 55 19.00 8.35 22.42
CA THR A 55 18.58 8.89 21.12
C THR A 55 19.63 8.60 20.04
N GLU A 56 20.92 8.89 20.32
CA GLU A 56 22.04 8.55 19.43
C GLU A 56 22.07 7.05 19.12
N PHE A 57 21.88 6.21 20.14
CA PHE A 57 21.84 4.75 19.97
C PHE A 57 20.69 4.32 19.04
N LEU A 58 19.47 4.81 19.26
CA LEU A 58 18.30 4.45 18.45
C LEU A 58 18.41 4.97 17.02
N ASP A 59 18.87 6.21 16.82
CA ASP A 59 19.07 6.80 15.48
C ASP A 59 20.13 6.01 14.69
N THR A 60 21.23 5.65 15.35
CA THR A 60 22.32 4.88 14.74
C THR A 60 21.86 3.48 14.36
N VAL A 61 21.19 2.77 15.28
CA VAL A 61 20.62 1.44 15.02
C VAL A 61 19.62 1.50 13.87
N THR A 62 18.75 2.51 13.86
CA THR A 62 17.77 2.72 12.78
C THR A 62 18.46 2.97 11.44
N SER A 63 19.53 3.77 11.41
CA SER A 63 20.33 4.00 10.20
C SER A 63 21.01 2.72 9.69
N PHE A 64 21.56 1.91 10.59
CA PHE A 64 22.18 0.63 10.22
C PHE A 64 21.17 -0.37 9.68
N LEU A 65 19.99 -0.47 10.32
CA LEU A 65 18.91 -1.31 9.82
C LEU A 65 18.51 -0.89 8.40
N LYS A 66 18.28 0.41 8.17
CA LYS A 66 17.96 0.95 6.83
C LYS A 66 19.03 0.64 5.79
N THR A 67 20.31 0.70 6.16
CA THR A 67 21.43 0.49 5.23
C THR A 67 21.76 -0.98 5.00
N GLU A 68 21.53 -1.88 5.95
CA GLU A 68 21.75 -3.32 5.75
C GLU A 68 20.58 -4.03 5.09
N ASP A 69 19.35 -3.55 5.32
CA ASP A 69 18.18 -3.98 4.54
C ASP A 69 18.25 -3.60 3.07
N SER A 70 19.12 -2.64 2.71
CA SER A 70 19.29 -2.21 1.32
C SER A 70 19.88 -3.29 0.41
N SER A 71 20.29 -4.45 0.96
CA SER A 71 20.69 -5.61 0.17
C SER A 71 19.55 -6.56 -0.24
N GLU A 72 18.31 -6.40 0.26
CA GLU A 72 17.13 -7.12 -0.25
C GLU A 72 15.79 -6.35 -0.22
N ARG A 73 15.72 -5.07 0.18
CA ARG A 73 14.48 -4.28 0.05
C ARG A 73 14.36 -3.62 -1.31
N ASN A 74 13.65 -4.28 -2.20
CA ASN A 74 12.94 -3.60 -3.28
C ASN A 74 11.62 -2.98 -2.73
N SER A 75 11.71 -2.19 -1.66
CA SER A 75 10.52 -1.52 -1.09
C SER A 75 10.31 -0.22 -1.86
N ASN A 76 9.46 -0.27 -2.89
CA ASN A 76 8.90 0.92 -3.52
C ASN A 76 7.81 1.58 -2.65
N ALA A 77 7.61 1.18 -1.39
CA ALA A 77 6.61 1.76 -0.51
C ALA A 77 6.96 3.21 -0.16
N TRP A 78 5.93 4.04 -0.03
CA TRP A 78 6.13 5.43 0.38
C TRP A 78 6.43 5.55 1.87
N SER A 79 7.32 6.47 2.20
CA SER A 79 7.58 6.90 3.58
C SER A 79 6.44 7.78 4.13
N TYR A 80 6.43 7.99 5.45
CA TYR A 80 5.56 8.97 6.11
C TYR A 80 5.69 10.36 5.47
N ASP A 81 6.91 10.82 5.17
CA ASP A 81 7.13 12.14 4.58
C ASP A 81 6.55 12.24 3.17
N GLN A 82 6.65 11.18 2.36
CA GLN A 82 6.05 11.15 1.02
C GLN A 82 4.52 11.17 1.07
N LEU A 83 3.93 10.39 1.98
CA LEU A 83 2.50 10.42 2.25
C LEU A 83 2.03 11.79 2.76
N LEU A 84 2.82 12.42 3.64
CA LEU A 84 2.53 13.74 4.20
C LEU A 84 2.57 14.82 3.13
N GLU A 85 3.55 14.76 2.25
CA GLU A 85 3.65 15.67 1.12
C GLU A 85 2.48 15.50 0.15
N LEU A 86 2.06 14.27 -0.17
CA LEU A 86 0.86 14.05 -0.96
C LEU A 86 -0.39 14.63 -0.26
N ALA A 87 -0.56 14.35 1.03
CA ALA A 87 -1.71 14.84 1.79
C ALA A 87 -1.78 16.37 1.84
N LYS A 88 -0.62 17.05 1.89
CA LYS A 88 -0.49 18.50 1.82
C LYS A 88 -0.77 19.06 0.43
N THR A 89 -0.09 18.53 -0.59
CA THR A 89 -0.14 19.03 -1.98
C THR A 89 -1.51 18.85 -2.61
N GLN A 90 -2.18 17.72 -2.32
CA GLN A 90 -3.52 17.44 -2.84
C GLN A 90 -4.64 17.91 -1.91
N VAL A 91 -4.29 18.55 -0.78
CA VAL A 91 -5.21 19.13 0.22
C VAL A 91 -6.24 18.10 0.70
N LEU A 92 -5.77 16.89 1.02
CA LEU A 92 -6.64 15.77 1.40
C LEU A 92 -7.33 15.99 2.74
N HIS A 93 -6.66 16.70 3.66
CA HIS A 93 -7.18 16.95 5.00
C HIS A 93 -6.62 18.27 5.57
N PRO A 94 -7.40 19.05 6.34
CA PRO A 94 -6.92 20.28 7.00
C PRO A 94 -5.85 20.06 8.08
N SER A 95 -5.66 18.82 8.53
CA SER A 95 -4.55 18.41 9.40
C SER A 95 -3.93 17.11 8.88
N PRO A 96 -3.03 17.18 7.88
CA PRO A 96 -2.44 16.02 7.21
C PRO A 96 -1.71 15.05 8.14
N GLU A 97 -1.02 15.56 9.15
CA GLU A 97 -0.26 14.78 10.12
C GLU A 97 -1.18 13.89 10.97
N LEU A 98 -2.26 14.47 11.52
CA LEU A 98 -3.28 13.73 12.28
C LEU A 98 -4.03 12.74 11.38
N TRP A 99 -4.36 13.17 10.17
CA TRP A 99 -5.05 12.30 9.21
C TRP A 99 -4.21 11.06 8.86
N LEU A 100 -2.90 11.20 8.68
CA LEU A 100 -2.05 10.05 8.40
C LEU A 100 -1.96 9.11 9.59
N THR A 101 -1.67 9.64 10.78
CA THR A 101 -1.48 8.84 11.99
C THR A 101 -2.75 8.14 12.48
N ASP A 102 -3.93 8.73 12.27
CA ASP A 102 -5.21 8.11 12.65
C ASP A 102 -5.71 7.07 11.64
N ARG A 103 -5.24 7.14 10.39
CA ARG A 103 -5.85 6.38 9.28
C ARG A 103 -4.92 5.30 8.75
N PHE A 104 -3.62 5.47 8.85
CA PHE A 104 -2.64 4.57 8.26
C PHE A 104 -1.65 4.03 9.27
N ASP A 105 -1.41 2.73 9.15
CA ASP A 105 -0.25 2.07 9.75
C ASP A 105 0.84 2.03 8.67
N ILE A 106 1.99 2.65 8.93
CA ILE A 106 3.09 2.78 7.96
C ILE A 106 4.22 1.86 8.37
N TYR A 107 4.55 0.93 7.47
CA TYR A 107 5.62 -0.03 7.63
C TYR A 107 6.75 0.29 6.65
N ASP A 108 7.84 -0.44 6.78
CA ASP A 108 9.02 -0.27 5.95
C ASP A 108 8.83 -0.69 4.48
N ASP A 109 7.90 -1.61 4.24
CA ASP A 109 7.67 -2.27 2.95
C ASP A 109 6.25 -2.07 2.38
N HIS A 110 5.33 -1.50 3.15
CA HIS A 110 3.96 -1.23 2.73
C HIS A 110 3.26 -0.21 3.66
N ILE A 111 2.09 0.23 3.23
CA ILE A 111 1.21 1.12 4.01
C ILE A 111 -0.14 0.43 4.17
N GLU A 112 -0.68 0.36 5.38
CA GLU A 112 -1.98 -0.23 5.63
C GLU A 112 -3.03 0.79 6.07
N ARG A 113 -4.26 0.58 5.63
CA ARG A 113 -5.47 1.24 6.10
C ARG A 113 -6.40 0.19 6.69
N SER A 114 -6.57 0.20 8.01
CA SER A 114 -7.26 -0.85 8.78
C SER A 114 -8.77 -1.05 8.49
N GLY A 115 -9.42 -0.09 7.83
CA GLY A 115 -10.86 -0.16 7.54
C GLY A 115 -11.21 0.39 6.16
N ASP A 116 -12.47 0.78 5.98
CA ASP A 116 -12.90 1.40 4.75
C ASP A 116 -12.12 2.71 4.52
N PHE A 117 -11.79 2.94 3.25
CA PHE A 117 -11.10 4.11 2.77
C PHE A 117 -11.87 4.74 1.62
N ASP A 118 -12.40 5.94 1.89
CA ASP A 118 -13.28 6.64 0.96
C ASP A 118 -12.69 8.00 0.64
N PHE A 119 -12.37 8.19 -0.64
CA PHE A 119 -11.96 9.43 -1.26
C PHE A 119 -12.99 9.94 -2.27
N SER A 120 -14.23 9.43 -2.24
CA SER A 120 -15.31 9.97 -3.05
C SER A 120 -15.48 11.47 -2.74
N GLY A 121 -15.37 12.31 -3.78
CA GLY A 121 -15.37 13.76 -3.66
C GLY A 121 -13.99 14.43 -3.59
N VAL A 122 -12.90 13.67 -3.43
CA VAL A 122 -11.54 14.21 -3.49
C VAL A 122 -11.00 14.13 -4.91
N HIS A 123 -11.37 15.09 -5.76
CA HIS A 123 -11.03 15.02 -7.19
C HIS A 123 -9.58 15.40 -7.53
N SER A 124 -8.82 15.90 -6.55
CA SER A 124 -7.41 16.32 -6.71
C SER A 124 -6.42 15.16 -6.70
N ILE A 125 -6.84 13.94 -6.36
CA ILE A 125 -5.93 12.80 -6.26
C ILE A 125 -5.42 12.39 -7.64
N GLU A 126 -4.13 12.54 -7.84
CA GLU A 126 -3.44 12.16 -9.09
C GLU A 126 -2.85 10.74 -9.04
N THR A 127 -2.48 10.30 -7.84
CA THR A 127 -1.89 8.98 -7.57
C THR A 127 -2.14 8.58 -6.11
N LEU A 128 -2.08 7.28 -5.82
CA LEU A 128 -2.13 6.72 -4.48
C LEU A 128 -0.76 6.11 -4.15
N ALA A 129 -0.50 5.85 -2.87
CA ALA A 129 0.75 5.25 -2.46
C ALA A 129 0.91 3.82 -3.04
N PRO A 130 2.07 3.46 -3.61
CA PRO A 130 2.42 2.09 -3.94
C PRO A 130 2.43 1.21 -2.69
N ASN A 131 2.20 -0.09 -2.87
CA ASN A 131 2.12 -1.06 -1.77
C ASN A 131 1.07 -0.67 -0.71
N LEU A 132 -0.01 0.00 -1.12
CA LEU A 132 -1.14 0.30 -0.23
C LEU A 132 -1.99 -0.94 -0.02
N THR A 133 -2.23 -1.30 1.23
CA THR A 133 -3.20 -2.31 1.65
C THR A 133 -4.39 -1.64 2.33
N VAL A 134 -5.60 -1.90 1.84
CA VAL A 134 -6.85 -1.44 2.45
C VAL A 134 -7.60 -2.66 2.99
N ASN A 135 -7.64 -2.80 4.31
CA ASN A 135 -8.28 -3.92 5.00
C ASN A 135 -9.83 -3.87 4.95
N GLY A 136 -10.39 -2.76 4.45
CA GLY A 136 -11.81 -2.58 4.16
C GLY A 136 -12.12 -2.38 2.68
N ARG A 137 -13.10 -1.52 2.40
CA ARG A 137 -13.46 -1.08 1.04
C ARG A 137 -12.63 0.12 0.62
N LEU A 138 -12.24 0.19 -0.65
CA LEU A 138 -11.62 1.38 -1.26
C LEU A 138 -12.61 2.03 -2.24
N MET A 139 -13.06 3.23 -1.92
CA MET A 139 -14.02 3.99 -2.72
C MET A 139 -13.36 5.24 -3.27
N HIS A 140 -13.26 5.35 -4.60
CA HIS A 140 -12.76 6.55 -5.25
C HIS A 140 -13.54 6.85 -6.54
N TYR A 141 -14.84 7.11 -6.37
CA TYR A 141 -15.74 7.47 -7.45
C TYR A 141 -15.47 8.89 -7.98
N GLY A 142 -15.45 9.05 -9.30
CA GLY A 142 -15.30 10.34 -9.97
C GLY A 142 -13.88 10.90 -9.86
N CYS A 143 -12.87 10.03 -9.83
CA CYS A 143 -11.47 10.40 -9.69
C CYS A 143 -10.89 10.96 -11.01
N LYS A 144 -11.29 12.19 -11.34
CA LYS A 144 -10.99 12.83 -12.64
C LYS A 144 -9.51 13.05 -12.90
N ASN A 145 -8.71 13.20 -11.84
CA ASN A 145 -7.28 13.46 -11.96
C ASN A 145 -6.41 12.20 -11.75
N LEU A 146 -6.98 11.07 -11.33
CA LEU A 146 -6.20 9.86 -11.08
C LEU A 146 -5.66 9.34 -12.40
N THR A 147 -4.35 9.32 -12.55
CA THR A 147 -3.67 8.90 -13.78
C THR A 147 -3.29 7.42 -13.77
N ALA A 148 -3.09 6.85 -12.59
CA ALA A 148 -2.73 5.45 -12.41
C ALA A 148 -3.25 4.89 -11.07
N ILE A 149 -3.62 3.62 -11.08
CA ILE A 149 -3.81 2.82 -9.87
C ILE A 149 -2.40 2.38 -9.40
N PRO A 150 -2.10 2.41 -8.08
CA PRO A 150 -0.77 2.08 -7.59
C PRO A 150 -0.42 0.60 -7.75
N GLU A 151 0.85 0.33 -8.04
CA GLU A 151 1.42 -1.01 -8.01
C GLU A 151 1.28 -1.66 -6.63
N ASN A 152 1.09 -2.98 -6.60
CA ASN A 152 0.88 -3.81 -5.41
C ASN A 152 -0.28 -3.36 -4.51
N LEU A 153 -1.27 -2.66 -5.05
CA LEU A 153 -2.50 -2.33 -4.31
C LEU A 153 -3.20 -3.61 -3.85
N THR A 154 -3.46 -3.74 -2.56
CA THR A 154 -4.28 -4.80 -1.98
C THR A 154 -5.55 -4.21 -1.37
N VAL A 155 -6.73 -4.71 -1.75
CA VAL A 155 -8.01 -4.34 -1.14
C VAL A 155 -8.74 -5.60 -0.70
N GLU A 156 -8.96 -5.73 0.61
CA GLU A 156 -9.50 -6.93 1.24
C GLU A 156 -11.01 -7.11 1.04
N ARG A 157 -11.70 -6.04 0.66
CA ARG A 157 -13.12 -6.07 0.32
C ARG A 157 -13.34 -5.51 -1.08
N TYR A 158 -14.17 -4.49 -1.18
CA TYR A 158 -14.65 -3.92 -2.41
C TYR A 158 -13.77 -2.76 -2.88
N ALA A 159 -13.48 -2.66 -4.17
CA ALA A 159 -12.77 -1.53 -4.75
C ALA A 159 -13.58 -0.87 -5.87
N ASN A 160 -13.69 0.45 -5.84
CA ASN A 160 -14.41 1.23 -6.84
C ASN A 160 -13.57 2.41 -7.35
N PHE A 161 -13.18 2.33 -8.62
CA PHE A 161 -12.50 3.37 -9.39
C PHE A 161 -13.37 3.79 -10.59
N SER A 162 -14.69 3.85 -10.40
CA SER A 162 -15.61 4.29 -11.45
C SER A 162 -15.50 5.79 -11.69
N ASP A 163 -15.76 6.20 -12.93
CA ASP A 163 -15.69 7.56 -13.44
C ASP A 163 -14.29 8.19 -13.35
N CYS A 164 -13.25 7.35 -13.39
CA CYS A 164 -11.85 7.78 -13.43
C CYS A 164 -11.39 7.98 -14.88
N GLN A 165 -11.41 9.23 -15.33
CA GLN A 165 -11.31 9.59 -16.75
C GLN A 165 -9.90 9.51 -17.35
N LEU A 166 -8.86 9.40 -16.50
CA LEU A 166 -7.47 9.45 -16.93
C LEU A 166 -6.72 8.13 -16.79
N VAL A 167 -7.26 7.14 -16.08
CA VAL A 167 -6.58 5.86 -15.85
C VAL A 167 -6.55 5.06 -17.15
N GLU A 168 -5.35 4.75 -17.64
CA GLU A 168 -5.15 3.99 -18.88
C GLU A 168 -4.94 2.49 -18.66
N HIS A 169 -4.41 2.11 -17.49
CA HIS A 169 -3.97 0.75 -17.19
C HIS A 169 -4.30 0.36 -15.75
N ILE A 170 -4.57 -0.94 -15.56
CA ILE A 170 -4.60 -1.60 -14.25
C ILE A 170 -3.20 -2.20 -14.00
N PRO A 171 -2.62 -2.09 -12.80
CA PRO A 171 -1.34 -2.72 -12.49
C PRO A 171 -1.48 -4.25 -12.33
N SER A 172 -0.52 -5.00 -12.88
CA SER A 172 -0.57 -6.47 -12.98
C SER A 172 -0.48 -7.22 -11.65
N ASN A 173 -0.01 -6.55 -10.60
CA ASN A 173 0.17 -7.09 -9.25
C ASN A 173 -0.93 -6.64 -8.26
N MET A 174 -1.97 -5.96 -8.75
CA MET A 174 -3.11 -5.56 -7.92
C MET A 174 -3.90 -6.77 -7.43
N ARG A 175 -4.31 -6.73 -6.16
CA ARG A 175 -5.08 -7.80 -5.50
C ARG A 175 -6.36 -7.24 -4.89
N ILE A 176 -7.50 -7.56 -5.48
CA ILE A 176 -8.82 -7.20 -4.94
C ILE A 176 -9.53 -8.49 -4.52
N ARG A 177 -9.91 -8.61 -3.24
CA ARG A 177 -10.56 -9.82 -2.70
C ARG A 177 -12.09 -9.81 -2.77
N GLY A 178 -12.70 -8.67 -3.03
CA GLY A 178 -14.13 -8.49 -3.25
C GLY A 178 -14.44 -8.07 -4.69
N ASP A 179 -15.56 -7.35 -4.87
CA ASP A 179 -15.92 -6.85 -6.21
C ASP A 179 -15.00 -5.69 -6.61
N PHE A 180 -14.73 -5.59 -7.91
CA PHE A 180 -13.88 -4.56 -8.50
C PHE A 180 -14.64 -3.81 -9.58
N TYR A 181 -15.00 -2.56 -9.30
CA TYR A 181 -15.76 -1.73 -10.23
C TYR A 181 -14.89 -0.60 -10.77
N MET A 182 -14.85 -0.51 -12.10
CA MET A 182 -14.13 0.53 -12.83
C MET A 182 -15.01 0.97 -14.00
N LYS A 183 -16.21 1.48 -13.68
CA LYS A 183 -17.19 1.90 -14.69
C LYS A 183 -16.82 3.24 -15.30
N ASN A 184 -17.26 3.52 -16.52
CA ASN A 184 -17.10 4.83 -17.17
C ASN A 184 -15.64 5.34 -17.18
N CYS A 185 -14.68 4.43 -17.41
CA CYS A 185 -13.26 4.76 -17.52
C CYS A 185 -12.84 4.61 -18.99
N PRO A 186 -13.12 5.61 -19.86
CA PRO A 186 -13.02 5.48 -21.33
C PRO A 186 -11.58 5.36 -21.83
N LYS A 187 -10.59 5.64 -20.98
CA LYS A 187 -9.17 5.54 -21.30
C LYS A 187 -8.54 4.19 -20.96
N LEU A 188 -9.24 3.33 -20.22
CA LEU A 188 -8.74 2.00 -19.90
C LEU A 188 -8.68 1.15 -21.18
N LYS A 189 -7.47 0.80 -21.62
CA LYS A 189 -7.25 0.12 -22.92
C LYS A 189 -7.25 -1.40 -22.82
N SER A 190 -6.68 -1.92 -21.74
CA SER A 190 -6.48 -3.36 -21.56
C SER A 190 -6.40 -3.73 -20.08
N ILE A 191 -6.67 -5.01 -19.81
CA ILE A 191 -6.45 -5.65 -18.52
C ILE A 191 -5.14 -6.45 -18.61
N PRO A 192 -4.27 -6.42 -17.58
CA PRO A 192 -3.05 -7.22 -17.57
C PRO A 192 -3.32 -8.74 -17.60
N PHE A 193 -2.39 -9.49 -18.18
CA PHE A 193 -2.36 -10.94 -18.03
C PHE A 193 -2.19 -11.36 -16.56
N GLY A 194 -2.75 -12.51 -16.21
CA GLY A 194 -2.66 -13.12 -14.88
C GLY A 194 -3.57 -12.49 -13.82
N MET A 195 -4.46 -11.58 -14.21
CA MET A 195 -5.41 -10.95 -13.30
C MET A 195 -6.50 -11.94 -12.86
N SER A 196 -6.76 -11.97 -11.55
CA SER A 196 -7.80 -12.82 -10.95
C SER A 196 -8.63 -12.02 -9.95
N PHE A 197 -9.93 -11.94 -10.20
CA PHE A 197 -10.91 -11.32 -9.33
C PHE A 197 -11.86 -12.40 -8.78
N PRO A 198 -11.93 -12.61 -7.46
CA PRO A 198 -12.74 -13.68 -6.89
C PRO A 198 -14.26 -13.39 -6.92
N ARG A 199 -14.68 -12.16 -7.26
CA ARG A 199 -16.09 -11.73 -7.26
C ARG A 199 -16.46 -11.02 -8.56
N ASP A 200 -17.44 -10.10 -8.52
CA ASP A 200 -17.91 -9.39 -9.70
C ASP A 200 -16.89 -8.34 -10.16
N VAL A 201 -16.78 -8.17 -11.48
CA VAL A 201 -15.93 -7.16 -12.12
C VAL A 201 -16.76 -6.35 -13.09
N ASN A 202 -16.70 -5.02 -13.00
CA ASN A 202 -17.52 -4.14 -13.82
C ASN A 202 -16.69 -3.12 -14.61
N PHE A 203 -16.71 -3.26 -15.93
CA PHE A 203 -16.08 -2.37 -16.91
C PHE A 203 -17.09 -1.70 -17.85
N VAL A 204 -18.37 -1.64 -17.46
CA VAL A 204 -19.41 -0.90 -18.21
C VAL A 204 -19.00 0.58 -18.32
N GLY A 205 -19.03 1.13 -19.52
CA GLY A 205 -18.57 2.48 -19.87
C GLY A 205 -17.07 2.58 -20.14
N CYS A 206 -16.31 1.49 -20.13
CA CYS A 206 -14.90 1.47 -20.54
C CYS A 206 -14.76 1.35 -22.06
N THR A 207 -15.18 2.38 -22.77
CA THR A 207 -15.24 2.39 -24.24
C THR A 207 -13.90 2.27 -24.95
N GLY A 208 -12.79 2.49 -24.24
CA GLY A 208 -11.43 2.28 -24.74
C GLY A 208 -10.91 0.84 -24.62
N LEU A 209 -11.66 -0.07 -24.01
CA LEU A 209 -11.22 -1.45 -23.79
C LEU A 209 -11.19 -2.22 -25.12
N GLU A 210 -9.99 -2.59 -25.56
CA GLU A 210 -9.78 -3.19 -26.88
C GLU A 210 -9.74 -4.73 -26.85
N SER A 211 -9.36 -5.32 -25.72
CA SER A 211 -9.24 -6.79 -25.53
C SER A 211 -9.31 -7.21 -24.06
N LEU A 212 -9.61 -8.49 -23.83
CA LEU A 212 -9.54 -9.20 -22.56
C LEU A 212 -8.41 -10.25 -22.62
N PRO A 213 -7.55 -10.35 -21.59
CA PRO A 213 -6.50 -11.36 -21.57
C PRO A 213 -7.11 -12.76 -21.41
N HIS A 214 -6.62 -13.71 -22.21
CA HIS A 214 -7.11 -15.09 -22.23
C HIS A 214 -6.96 -15.84 -20.90
N ASP A 215 -6.16 -15.33 -19.97
CA ASP A 215 -5.95 -15.90 -18.63
C ASP A 215 -6.70 -15.13 -17.52
N LEU A 216 -7.57 -14.17 -17.87
CA LEU A 216 -8.41 -13.44 -16.92
C LEU A 216 -9.33 -14.38 -16.14
N ILE A 217 -9.34 -14.28 -14.81
CA ILE A 217 -10.26 -15.04 -13.96
C ILE A 217 -11.23 -14.09 -13.26
N VAL A 218 -12.54 -14.37 -13.36
CA VAL A 218 -13.61 -13.67 -12.64
C VAL A 218 -14.51 -14.71 -11.99
N GLY A 219 -14.49 -14.77 -10.65
CA GLY A 219 -15.21 -15.79 -9.88
C GLY A 219 -16.74 -15.70 -10.00
N GLU A 220 -17.26 -14.53 -10.36
CA GLU A 220 -18.70 -14.30 -10.51
C GLU A 220 -19.03 -13.68 -11.89
N THR A 221 -19.39 -12.40 -11.95
CA THR A 221 -19.92 -11.77 -13.16
C THR A 221 -18.94 -10.77 -13.75
N LEU A 222 -18.66 -10.88 -15.04
CA LEU A 222 -18.01 -9.83 -15.81
C LEU A 222 -19.08 -8.96 -16.48
N TYR A 223 -19.12 -7.67 -16.14
CA TYR A 223 -20.03 -6.70 -16.74
C TYR A 223 -19.30 -5.86 -17.79
N LEU A 224 -19.83 -5.81 -19.00
CA LEU A 224 -19.31 -5.09 -20.17
C LEU A 224 -20.42 -4.26 -20.82
N ASP A 225 -20.08 -3.30 -21.67
CA ASP A 225 -21.07 -2.60 -22.48
C ASP A 225 -21.65 -3.51 -23.58
N ASP A 226 -22.93 -3.35 -23.89
CA ASP A 226 -23.57 -3.99 -25.06
C ASP A 226 -22.85 -3.70 -26.39
N ASN A 227 -22.18 -2.55 -26.47
CA ASN A 227 -21.54 -2.01 -27.67
C ASN A 227 -20.01 -2.21 -27.73
N VAL A 228 -19.41 -3.02 -26.85
CA VAL A 228 -18.00 -3.42 -26.98
C VAL A 228 -17.73 -4.10 -28.33
N SER A 229 -16.47 -4.12 -28.75
CA SER A 229 -16.04 -4.72 -30.02
C SER A 229 -16.38 -6.21 -30.08
N GLU A 230 -16.53 -6.76 -31.29
CA GLU A 230 -16.76 -8.20 -31.48
C GLU A 230 -15.61 -9.03 -30.91
N THR A 231 -14.36 -8.53 -31.03
CA THR A 231 -13.18 -9.13 -30.40
C THR A 231 -13.36 -9.32 -28.90
N VAL A 232 -13.80 -8.28 -28.19
CA VAL A 232 -14.03 -8.35 -26.73
C VAL A 232 -15.16 -9.33 -26.40
N LYS A 233 -16.20 -9.42 -27.24
CA LYS A 233 -17.30 -10.39 -27.06
C LYS A 233 -16.81 -11.83 -27.23
N ASP A 234 -16.07 -12.12 -28.29
CA ASP A 234 -15.49 -13.44 -28.56
C ASP A 234 -14.54 -13.88 -27.43
N GLU A 235 -13.70 -12.96 -26.93
CA GLU A 235 -12.81 -13.21 -25.81
C GLU A 235 -13.60 -13.46 -24.51
N ALA A 236 -14.65 -12.68 -24.24
CA ALA A 236 -15.50 -12.86 -23.07
C ALA A 236 -16.23 -14.22 -23.09
N ASP A 237 -16.75 -14.62 -24.25
CA ASP A 237 -17.40 -15.92 -24.46
C ASP A 237 -16.41 -17.08 -24.29
N THR A 238 -15.17 -16.90 -24.78
CA THR A 238 -14.07 -17.85 -24.57
C THR A 238 -13.78 -18.03 -23.08
N LEU A 239 -13.67 -16.95 -22.32
CA LEU A 239 -13.44 -17.02 -20.87
C LEU A 239 -14.57 -17.77 -20.12
N VAL A 240 -15.81 -17.68 -20.60
CA VAL A 240 -16.94 -18.46 -20.07
C VAL A 240 -16.84 -19.95 -20.45
N GLU A 241 -16.49 -20.26 -21.70
CA GLU A 241 -16.30 -21.64 -22.17
C GLU A 241 -15.23 -22.38 -21.34
N PHE A 242 -14.12 -21.70 -21.04
CA PHE A 242 -13.03 -22.21 -20.22
C PHE A 242 -13.30 -22.13 -18.70
N LYS A 243 -14.50 -21.70 -18.28
CA LYS A 243 -14.92 -21.57 -16.87
C LYS A 243 -14.04 -20.62 -16.05
N GLN A 244 -13.38 -19.68 -16.71
CA GLN A 244 -12.60 -18.63 -16.05
C GLN A 244 -13.47 -17.49 -15.58
N VAL A 245 -14.58 -17.23 -16.29
CA VAL A 245 -15.63 -16.30 -15.93
C VAL A 245 -16.92 -17.09 -15.74
N LYS A 246 -17.60 -16.96 -14.60
CA LYS A 246 -18.83 -17.72 -14.33
C LYS A 246 -20.00 -17.25 -15.20
N ARG A 247 -20.07 -15.96 -15.51
CA ARG A 247 -21.03 -15.38 -16.48
C ARG A 247 -20.60 -13.99 -16.95
N VAL A 248 -20.99 -13.65 -18.17
CA VAL A 248 -20.86 -12.29 -18.72
C VAL A 248 -22.24 -11.65 -18.76
N ARG A 249 -22.32 -10.36 -18.43
CA ARG A 249 -23.50 -9.53 -18.62
C ARG A 249 -23.13 -8.31 -19.44
N TYR A 250 -23.94 -8.04 -20.44
CA TYR A 250 -23.84 -6.84 -21.24
C TYR A 250 -24.93 -5.86 -20.76
N ASP A 251 -24.51 -4.64 -20.42
CA ASP A 251 -25.38 -3.55 -19.95
C ASP A 251 -25.29 -2.36 -20.92
N SER A 252 -26.32 -1.50 -20.89
CA SER A 252 -26.51 -0.36 -21.80
C SER A 252 -25.97 0.97 -21.28
#